data_AF-A0A4X2KF21-F1
#
_entry.id   AF-A0A4X2KF21-F1
#
_cell.length_a   1.000
_cell.length_b   1.000
_cell.length_c   1.000
_cell.angle_alpha   90.00
_cell.angle_beta   90.00
_cell.angle_gamma   90.00
#
_symmetry.space_group_name_H-M   'P 1'
#
loop_
_entity.id
_entity.type
_entity.pdbx_description
1 polymer ?
#
loop_
_entity_poly.entity_id
_entity_poly.type
_entity_poly.pdbx_seq_one_letter_code
_entity_poly.pdbx_strand_id
1 'polypeptide(L)'
;MTEIRVGNNLSAAELTCGMIMCLARCLKPASMKDGKWEWKKFMGTELCGKTLGILGLGRIGREVATRMQLLGYNPIIPPGVSASFGVRQLPLEQVWPICDFLTVHTPLLPSTTGRNQKKGTKCSG
;
A
#
# COMPACT_ATOMS: atom_id res chain seq x y z
N MET A 1 -20.81 -5.18 -26.27
CA MET A 1 -20.58 -5.17 -24.80
C MET A 1 -19.51 -4.14 -24.49
N THR A 2 -19.86 -2.86 -24.44
CA THR A 2 -18.95 -1.80 -23.96
C THR A 2 -18.99 -1.83 -22.44
N GLU A 3 -17.98 -2.44 -21.81
CA GLU A 3 -17.83 -2.32 -20.35
C GLU A 3 -17.72 -0.84 -19.99
N ILE A 4 -18.70 -0.36 -19.20
CA ILE A 4 -18.60 0.95 -18.60
C ILE A 4 -17.50 0.86 -17.54
N ARG A 5 -16.29 1.34 -17.86
CA ARG A 5 -15.22 1.56 -16.88
C ARG A 5 -15.60 2.76 -16.00
N VAL A 6 -16.64 2.62 -15.17
CA VAL A 6 -17.01 3.64 -14.18
C VAL A 6 -15.85 3.79 -13.21
N GLY A 7 -15.38 5.03 -13.06
CA GLY A 7 -14.12 5.40 -12.44
C GLY A 7 -14.09 5.22 -10.93
N ASN A 8 -13.87 4.00 -10.45
CA ASN A 8 -13.65 3.71 -9.03
C ASN A 8 -12.19 3.95 -8.58
N ASN A 9 -11.33 4.49 -9.45
CA ASN A 9 -9.89 4.61 -9.16
C ASN A 9 -9.61 5.44 -7.90
N LEU A 10 -10.36 6.54 -7.72
CA LEU A 10 -10.23 7.43 -6.56
C LEU A 10 -10.77 6.76 -5.30
N SER A 11 -11.98 6.19 -5.36
CA SER A 11 -12.57 5.48 -4.21
C SER A 11 -11.70 4.30 -3.75
N ALA A 12 -11.10 3.56 -4.70
CA ALA A 12 -10.16 2.48 -4.39
C ALA A 12 -8.86 3.01 -3.76
N ALA A 13 -8.34 4.15 -4.23
CA ALA A 13 -7.16 4.78 -3.65
C ALA A 13 -7.43 5.29 -2.23
N GLU A 14 -8.57 5.95 -1.99
CA GLU A 14 -9.00 6.43 -0.68
C GLU A 14 -9.19 5.27 0.31
N LEU A 15 -9.87 4.21 -0.12
CA LEU A 15 -10.03 3.01 0.69
C LEU A 15 -8.67 2.38 1.03
N THR A 16 -7.73 2.35 0.08
CA THR A 16 -6.37 1.84 0.33
C THR A 16 -5.65 2.67 1.39
N CYS A 17 -5.68 4.00 1.29
CA CYS A 17 -5.08 4.88 2.30
C CYS A 17 -5.74 4.66 3.67
N GLY A 18 -7.07 4.52 3.69
CA GLY A 18 -7.83 4.17 4.89
C GLY A 18 -7.40 2.85 5.51
N MET A 19 -7.20 1.80 4.71
CA MET A 19 -6.71 0.51 5.19
C MET A 19 -5.30 0.61 5.79
N ILE A 20 -4.40 1.37 5.17
CA ILE A 20 -3.04 1.58 5.70
C ILE A 20 -3.10 2.29 7.05
N MET A 21 -3.91 3.35 7.18
CA MET A 21 -4.12 4.04 8.45
C MET A 21 -4.74 3.12 9.51
N CYS A 22 -5.71 2.28 9.13
CA CYS A 22 -6.32 1.30 10.01
C CYS A 22 -5.32 0.28 10.57
N LEU A 23 -4.40 -0.19 9.72
CA LEU A 23 -3.32 -1.09 10.12
C LEU A 23 -2.33 -0.37 11.04
N ALA A 24 -1.90 0.84 10.67
CA ALA A 24 -0.97 1.62 11.46
C ALA A 24 -1.51 1.97 12.85
N ARG A 25 -2.81 2.22 13.01
CA ARG A 25 -3.42 2.65 14.28
C ARG A 25 -4.17 1.54 15.04
N CYS A 26 -4.11 0.30 14.56
CA CYS A 26 -4.84 -0.83 15.14
C CYS A 26 -6.34 -0.52 15.37
N LEU A 27 -6.99 0.14 14.40
CA LEU A 27 -8.34 0.75 14.52
C LEU A 27 -9.51 -0.24 14.71
N LYS A 28 -9.25 -1.51 15.00
CA LYS A 28 -10.26 -2.50 15.40
C LYS A 28 -10.10 -2.92 16.87
N PRO A 29 -10.15 -2.01 17.86
CA PRO A 29 -10.21 -2.42 19.26
C PRO A 29 -11.60 -3.01 19.52
N ALA A 30 -11.73 -4.33 19.39
CA ALA A 30 -12.91 -5.07 19.85
C ALA A 30 -13.24 -4.74 21.32
N SER A 31 -12.21 -4.38 22.10
CA SER A 31 -12.33 -3.98 23.50
C SER A 31 -13.34 -2.85 23.72
N MET A 32 -13.43 -1.86 22.82
CA MET A 32 -14.38 -0.74 22.99
C MET A 32 -15.83 -1.17 22.79
N LYS A 33 -16.10 -2.18 21.95
CA LYS A 33 -17.46 -2.76 21.85
C LYS A 33 -17.87 -3.47 23.14
N ASP A 34 -16.90 -3.99 23.88
CA ASP A 34 -17.08 -4.63 25.19
C ASP A 34 -16.99 -3.62 26.36
N GLY A 35 -16.94 -2.31 26.10
CA GLY A 35 -16.82 -1.27 27.13
C GLY A 35 -15.44 -1.17 27.80
N LYS A 36 -14.42 -1.85 27.26
CA LYS A 36 -13.04 -1.87 27.80
C LYS A 36 -12.13 -0.87 27.10
N TRP A 37 -11.59 0.07 27.87
CA TRP A 37 -10.63 1.07 27.41
C TRP A 37 -9.17 0.58 27.55
N GLU A 38 -8.71 -0.23 26.59
CA GLU A 38 -7.39 -0.89 26.64
C GLU A 38 -6.34 -0.19 25.76
N TRP A 39 -6.20 1.13 25.86
CA TRP A 39 -5.32 1.93 24.99
C TRP A 39 -3.88 1.43 24.89
N LYS A 40 -3.31 0.88 25.99
CA LYS A 40 -1.95 0.33 26.01
C LYS A 40 -1.77 -0.85 25.06
N LYS A 41 -2.82 -1.64 24.81
CA LYS A 41 -2.78 -2.79 23.90
C LYS A 41 -2.88 -2.40 22.43
N PHE A 42 -3.35 -1.18 22.13
CA PHE A 42 -3.58 -0.68 20.77
C PHE A 42 -2.64 0.48 20.42
N MET A 43 -1.39 0.42 20.91
CA MET A 43 -0.36 1.38 20.54
C MET A 43 0.12 1.08 19.11
N GLY A 44 -0.38 1.87 18.16
CA GLY A 44 -0.04 1.74 16.75
C GLY A 44 1.33 2.33 16.38
N THR A 45 1.63 2.27 15.09
CA THR A 45 2.83 2.82 14.46
C THR A 45 2.53 4.17 13.81
N GLU A 46 3.48 5.10 13.92
CA GLU A 46 3.43 6.37 13.18
C GLU A 46 3.85 6.17 11.73
N LEU A 47 3.05 6.68 10.79
CA LEU A 47 3.31 6.60 9.34
C LEU A 47 4.38 7.60 8.88
N CYS A 48 4.58 8.70 9.59
CA CYS A 48 5.61 9.68 9.26
C CYS A 48 6.99 9.03 9.30
N GLY A 49 7.81 9.30 8.28
CA GLY A 49 9.15 8.73 8.13
C GLY A 49 9.20 7.23 7.84
N LYS A 50 8.06 6.55 7.65
CA LYS A 50 8.02 5.14 7.21
C LYS A 50 8.06 5.03 5.70
N THR A 51 8.43 3.87 5.20
CA THR A 51 8.49 3.59 3.77
C THR A 51 7.31 2.71 3.35
N LEU A 52 6.46 3.21 2.46
CA LEU A 52 5.39 2.43 1.81
C LEU A 52 5.81 2.04 0.41
N GLY A 53 6.11 0.76 0.22
CA GLY A 53 6.28 0.16 -1.09
C GLY A 53 4.94 0.08 -1.82
N ILE A 54 4.90 0.59 -3.05
CA ILE A 54 3.74 0.48 -3.93
C ILE A 54 4.14 -0.43 -5.10
N LEU A 55 3.46 -1.55 -5.28
CA LEU A 55 3.65 -2.43 -6.44
C LEU A 55 2.62 -2.08 -7.51
N GLY A 56 3.07 -1.43 -8.57
CA GLY A 56 2.22 -1.00 -9.68
C GLY A 56 1.76 0.44 -9.53
N LEU A 57 2.26 1.31 -10.40
CA LEU A 57 1.95 2.74 -10.43
C LEU A 57 0.97 3.07 -11.56
N GLY A 58 -0.06 2.23 -11.73
CA GLY A 58 -1.19 2.52 -12.63
C GLY A 58 -2.05 3.67 -12.10
N ARG A 59 -3.30 3.78 -12.58
CA ARG A 59 -4.23 4.84 -12.14
C ARG A 59 -4.37 4.90 -10.61
N ILE A 60 -4.67 3.79 -9.95
CA ILE A 60 -4.87 3.72 -8.49
C ILE A 60 -3.54 3.93 -7.74
N GLY A 61 -2.49 3.20 -8.12
CA GLY A 61 -1.21 3.28 -7.42
C GLY A 61 -0.58 4.67 -7.44
N ARG A 62 -0.78 5.44 -8.51
CA ARG A 62 -0.38 6.84 -8.58
C ARG A 62 -1.17 7.72 -7.60
N GLU A 63 -2.49 7.55 -7.53
CA GLU A 63 -3.33 8.31 -6.60
C GLU A 63 -2.99 8.03 -5.13
N VAL A 64 -2.64 6.77 -4.81
CA VAL A 64 -2.14 6.38 -3.47
C VAL A 64 -0.77 7.02 -3.21
N ALA A 65 0.14 6.97 -4.18
CA ALA A 65 1.47 7.56 -4.06
C ALA A 65 1.43 9.07 -3.76
N THR A 66 0.59 9.82 -4.49
CA THR A 66 0.45 11.27 -4.28
C THR A 66 -0.09 11.62 -2.89
N ARG A 67 -0.96 10.78 -2.32
CA ARG A 67 -1.59 11.03 -1.00
C ARG A 67 -0.70 10.64 0.17
N MET A 68 0.04 9.54 0.03
CA MET A 68 0.88 9.01 1.11
C MET A 68 2.31 9.55 1.05
N GLN A 69 2.81 10.02 -0.12
CA GLN A 69 4.16 10.56 -0.32
C GLN A 69 5.32 9.62 0.11
N LEU A 70 5.16 8.32 -0.13
CA LEU A 70 6.11 7.29 0.30
C LEU A 70 6.64 6.47 -0.90
N LEU A 71 7.88 5.98 -0.80
CA LEU A 71 8.69 5.39 -1.90
C LEU A 71 8.05 4.16 -2.60
N GLY A 72 7.74 4.23 -3.90
CA GLY A 72 7.07 3.15 -4.67
C GLY A 72 7.88 2.50 -5.82
N TYR A 73 7.43 1.34 -6.32
CA TYR A 73 8.04 0.61 -7.44
C TYR A 73 7.07 0.26 -8.57
N ASN A 74 7.52 0.38 -9.83
CA ASN A 74 6.79 -0.14 -10.97
C ASN A 74 7.74 -0.62 -12.08
N PRO A 75 7.65 -1.88 -12.54
CA PRO A 75 8.47 -2.36 -13.66
C PRO A 75 8.06 -1.82 -15.03
N ILE A 76 6.91 -1.14 -15.17
CA ILE A 76 6.32 -0.77 -16.47
C ILE A 76 6.43 0.74 -16.77
N ILE A 77 6.60 1.58 -15.75
CA ILE A 77 6.62 3.04 -15.93
C ILE A 77 8.06 3.56 -15.94
N PRO A 78 8.44 4.45 -16.88
CA PRO A 78 9.77 5.05 -16.87
C PRO A 78 10.07 5.81 -15.57
N PRO A 79 11.30 5.76 -15.03
CA PRO A 79 11.66 6.44 -13.77
C PRO A 79 11.37 7.95 -13.76
N GLY A 80 11.48 8.62 -14.91
CA GLY A 80 11.15 10.05 -15.02
C GLY A 80 9.67 10.36 -14.79
N VAL A 81 8.77 9.45 -15.16
CA VAL A 81 7.33 9.62 -14.97
C VAL A 81 6.96 9.43 -13.49
N SER A 82 7.58 8.48 -12.79
CA SER A 82 7.31 8.31 -11.36
C SER A 82 7.89 9.42 -10.50
N ALA A 83 9.05 9.97 -10.90
CA ALA A 83 9.66 11.10 -10.22
C ALA A 83 8.75 12.35 -10.24
N SER A 84 7.98 12.57 -11.30
CA SER A 84 7.08 13.73 -11.40
C SER A 84 5.93 13.72 -10.37
N PHE A 85 5.62 12.56 -9.80
CA PHE A 85 4.67 12.42 -8.69
C PHE A 85 5.32 11.90 -7.40
N GLY A 86 6.62 12.14 -7.23
CA GLY A 86 7.32 11.92 -5.96
C GLY A 86 7.68 10.46 -5.65
N VAL A 87 7.64 9.56 -6.65
CA VAL A 87 7.96 8.15 -6.46
C VAL A 87 9.34 7.80 -7.02
N ARG A 88 10.24 7.41 -6.12
CA ARG A 88 11.54 6.82 -6.46
C ARG A 88 11.36 5.33 -6.75
N GLN A 89 11.47 4.94 -8.02
CA GLN A 89 11.46 3.53 -8.41
C GLN A 89 12.74 2.81 -7.98
N LEU A 90 12.58 1.62 -7.41
CA LEU A 90 13.65 0.70 -7.03
C LEU A 90 13.29 -0.71 -7.48
N PRO A 91 14.22 -1.55 -7.94
CA PRO A 91 13.92 -2.95 -8.24
C PRO A 91 13.17 -3.63 -7.09
N LEU A 92 12.23 -4.53 -7.41
CA LEU A 92 11.38 -5.20 -6.41
C LEU A 92 12.18 -5.79 -5.24
N GLU A 93 13.34 -6.38 -5.54
CA GLU A 93 14.23 -7.00 -4.55
C GLU A 93 14.81 -6.02 -3.53
N GLN A 94 14.91 -4.75 -3.90
CA GLN A 94 15.36 -3.66 -3.03
C GLN A 94 14.22 -3.02 -2.24
N VAL A 95 12.96 -3.19 -2.69
CA VAL A 95 11.78 -2.66 -1.98
C VAL A 95 11.49 -3.48 -0.73
N TRP A 96 11.54 -4.82 -0.82
CA TRP A 96 11.25 -5.73 0.30
C TRP A 96 12.00 -5.40 1.60
N PRO A 97 13.34 -5.18 1.61
CA PRO A 97 14.06 -4.94 2.85
C PRO A 97 13.85 -3.54 3.46
N ILE A 98 13.31 -2.58 2.70
CA ILE A 98 13.21 -1.19 3.16
C ILE A 98 11.77 -0.75 3.45
N CYS A 99 10.76 -1.48 2.99
CA CYS A 99 9.36 -1.09 3.15
C CYS A 99 8.78 -1.54 4.50
N ASP A 100 8.20 -0.60 5.24
CA ASP A 100 7.40 -0.86 6.44
C ASP A 100 5.96 -1.27 6.07
N PHE A 101 5.44 -0.71 4.97
CA PHE A 101 4.13 -1.02 4.42
C PHE A 101 4.26 -1.41 2.95
N LEU A 102 3.40 -2.30 2.49
CA LEU A 102 3.36 -2.70 1.07
C LEU A 102 1.92 -2.71 0.58
N THR A 103 1.67 -2.09 -0.57
CA THR A 103 0.38 -2.16 -1.25
C THR A 103 0.57 -2.61 -2.70
N VAL A 104 -0.43 -3.33 -3.24
CA VAL A 104 -0.39 -3.91 -4.58
C VAL A 104 -1.54 -3.37 -5.41
N HIS A 105 -1.21 -2.74 -6.54
CA HIS A 105 -2.15 -2.17 -7.52
C HIS A 105 -1.84 -2.63 -8.94
N THR A 106 -1.31 -3.84 -9.09
CA THR A 106 -1.11 -4.49 -10.39
C THR A 106 -2.35 -5.28 -10.80
N PRO A 107 -2.71 -5.32 -12.11
CA PRO A 107 -3.73 -6.25 -12.59
C PRO A 107 -3.30 -7.70 -12.32
N LEU A 108 -4.26 -8.59 -12.13
CA LEU A 108 -4.01 -10.03 -12.02
C LEU A 108 -3.67 -10.58 -13.41
N LEU A 109 -2.42 -10.97 -13.58
CA LEU A 109 -1.84 -11.55 -14.79
C LEU A 109 -1.03 -12.77 -14.34
N PRO A 110 -0.78 -13.77 -15.22
CA PRO A 110 0.12 -14.86 -14.89
C PRO A 110 1.50 -14.39 -14.38
N SER A 111 1.98 -13.24 -14.86
CA SER A 111 3.22 -12.59 -14.45
C SER A 111 3.16 -11.83 -13.10
N THR A 112 1.96 -11.60 -12.55
CA THR A 112 1.74 -10.92 -11.26
C THR A 112 1.14 -11.84 -10.20
N THR A 113 0.60 -13.00 -10.58
CA THR A 113 0.13 -14.06 -9.67
C THR A 113 1.26 -14.54 -8.77
N GLY A 114 1.11 -14.41 -7.45
CA GLY A 114 2.07 -14.92 -6.45
C GLY A 114 3.35 -14.09 -6.29
N ARG A 115 3.44 -12.89 -6.89
CA ARG A 115 4.65 -12.04 -6.79
C ARG A 115 4.93 -11.52 -5.38
N ASN A 116 3.91 -11.47 -4.53
CA ASN A 116 4.00 -11.11 -3.12
C ASN A 116 4.36 -12.28 -2.18
N GLN A 117 4.39 -13.53 -2.68
CA GLN A 117 4.56 -14.72 -1.82
C GLN A 117 5.99 -15.27 -1.75
N LYS A 118 6.89 -14.89 -2.67
CA LYS A 118 8.18 -15.59 -2.84
C LYS A 118 9.36 -15.11 -1.96
N LYS A 119 9.29 -13.94 -1.30
CA LYS A 119 10.37 -13.43 -0.41
C LYS A 119 9.88 -12.61 0.80
N GLY A 120 8.56 -12.50 1.03
CA GLY A 120 8.02 -11.87 2.23
C GLY A 120 8.10 -12.84 3.39
N THR A 121 9.03 -12.61 4.30
CA THR A 121 9.15 -13.27 5.61
C THR A 121 7.78 -13.54 6.23
N LYS A 122 7.62 -14.74 6.80
CA LYS A 122 6.52 -15.10 7.71
C LYS A 122 6.17 -13.87 8.56
N CYS A 123 5.00 -13.28 8.36
CA CYS A 123 4.44 -12.35 9.33
C CYS A 123 4.19 -13.17 10.60
N SER A 124 5.13 -13.10 11.52
CA SER A 124 5.05 -13.73 12.83
C SER A 124 4.18 -12.87 13.75
N GLY A 125 3.10 -13.47 14.27
CA GLY A 125 2.35 -12.97 15.42
C GLY A 125 1.12 -12.15 15.08
#